data_AF-A0A939KBA3-F1
#
_entry.id   AF-A0A939KBA3-F1
#
_cell.length_a   1.000
_cell.length_b   1.000
_cell.length_c   1.000
_cell.angle_alpha   90.00
_cell.angle_beta   90.00
_cell.angle_gamma   90.00
#
_symmetry.space_group_name_H-M   'P 1'
#
loop_
_entity.id
_entity.type
_entity.pdbx_description
1 polymer ?
#
loop_
_entity_poly.entity_id
_entity_poly.type
_entity_poly.pdbx_seq_one_letter_code
_entity_poly.pdbx_strand_id
1 'polypeptide(L)'
;MQTYRDKSGNTRLGKSISLLRYAYDRVKKRSGQVVLGTVDYWAKALPSELESILTDAEREEFTEWMTERDRQLGEYKQKNHLLHAAEHMGWAAKALAAGVEPVRPERIWDALDVLAKALEKAGHPRPSRARGRPSKSETPTPDDLVANPYDDPMLAGEQEEMYERMAALPKFNG
;
A
#
# COMPACT_ATOMS: atom_id res chain seq x y z
N MET A 1 7.68 14.29 -14.01
CA MET A 1 8.29 13.12 -13.33
C MET A 1 9.77 13.39 -13.17
N GLN A 2 10.27 13.40 -11.93
CA GLN A 2 11.67 13.71 -11.64
C GLN A 2 12.36 12.41 -11.21
N THR A 3 13.49 12.09 -11.83
CA THR A 3 14.24 10.85 -11.62
C THR A 3 15.37 11.07 -10.61
N TYR A 4 15.62 10.13 -9.72
CA TYR A 4 16.81 10.13 -8.85
C TYR A 4 17.69 8.90 -9.14
N ARG A 5 18.99 9.03 -8.83
CA ARG A 5 19.95 7.92 -8.89
C ARG A 5 19.98 7.21 -7.54
N ASP A 6 19.80 5.90 -7.56
CA ASP A 6 20.04 5.08 -6.36
C ASP A 6 21.55 4.95 -6.06
N LYS A 7 21.89 4.37 -4.89
CA LYS A 7 23.27 4.11 -4.47
C LYS A 7 24.03 3.15 -5.42
N SER A 8 23.31 2.50 -6.32
CA SER A 8 23.84 1.59 -7.34
C SER A 8 23.94 2.25 -8.72
N GLY A 9 23.67 3.56 -8.82
CA GLY A 9 23.76 4.34 -10.06
C GLY A 9 22.58 4.16 -11.01
N ASN A 10 21.53 3.41 -10.63
CA ASN A 10 20.37 3.22 -11.49
C ASN A 10 19.38 4.38 -11.32
N THR A 11 18.92 4.89 -12.45
CA THR A 11 17.87 5.91 -12.51
C THR A 11 16.53 5.22 -12.29
N ARG A 12 15.94 5.39 -11.11
CA ARG A 12 14.60 4.84 -10.82
C ARG A 12 13.53 5.89 -11.07
N LEU A 13 12.46 5.48 -11.74
CA LEU A 13 11.16 6.17 -11.74
C LEU A 13 10.49 5.93 -10.38
N GLY A 14 11.07 6.45 -9.30
CA GLY A 14 10.51 6.34 -7.96
C GLY A 14 9.79 7.62 -7.55
N LYS A 15 8.71 7.47 -6.78
CA LYS A 15 8.10 8.58 -6.04
C LYS A 15 9.21 9.16 -5.14
N SER A 16 9.40 10.47 -5.17
CA SER A 16 10.47 11.14 -4.42
C SER A 16 9.87 12.23 -3.53
N ILE A 17 10.50 12.50 -2.39
CA ILE A 17 10.12 13.58 -1.49
C ILE A 17 11.20 14.65 -1.45
N SER A 18 10.81 15.92 -1.48
CA SER A 18 11.74 17.04 -1.36
C SER A 18 11.73 17.55 0.08
N LEU A 19 12.92 17.70 0.67
CA LEU A 19 13.09 18.32 1.98
C LEU A 19 13.19 19.84 1.79
N LEU A 20 12.32 20.58 2.47
CA LEU A 20 12.21 22.03 2.37
C LEU A 20 12.53 22.66 3.73
N ARG A 21 13.30 23.76 3.72
CA ARG A 21 13.56 24.58 4.91
C ARG A 21 13.05 25.99 4.68
N TYR A 22 12.32 26.53 5.65
CA TYR A 22 12.05 27.97 5.67
C TYR A 22 13.29 28.74 6.13
N ALA A 23 13.77 29.63 5.28
CA ALA A 23 14.91 30.49 5.57
C ALA A 23 14.63 31.93 5.15
N TYR A 24 15.08 32.89 5.97
CA TYR A 24 15.01 34.31 5.62
C TYR A 24 16.17 34.67 4.69
N ASP A 25 15.84 35.04 3.45
CA ASP A 25 16.82 35.55 2.49
C ASP A 25 17.07 37.04 2.79
N ARG A 26 18.20 37.34 3.42
CA ARG A 26 18.60 38.72 3.77
C ARG A 26 18.82 39.62 2.54
N VAL A 27 19.17 39.04 1.39
CA VAL A 27 19.41 39.80 0.15
C VAL A 27 18.07 40.20 -0.47
N LYS A 28 17.11 39.28 -0.50
CA LYS A 28 15.75 39.54 -1.02
C LYS A 28 14.79 40.10 0.03
N LYS A 29 15.25 40.26 1.28
CA LYS A 29 14.50 40.72 2.46
C LYS A 29 13.16 39.99 2.67
N ARG A 30 13.11 38.69 2.34
CA ARG A 30 11.88 37.88 2.45
C ARG A 30 12.19 36.47 2.91
N SER A 31 11.27 35.88 3.66
CA SER A 31 11.29 34.44 3.95
C SER A 31 10.89 33.65 2.71
N GLY A 32 11.54 32.52 2.49
CA GLY A 32 11.21 31.59 1.42
C GLY A 32 11.54 30.15 1.81
N GLN A 33 11.06 29.22 1.01
CA GLN A 33 11.43 27.81 1.12
C GLN A 33 12.68 27.54 0.28
N VAL A 34 13.66 26.85 0.86
CA VAL A 34 14.85 26.36 0.18
C VAL A 34 14.79 24.84 0.14
N VAL A 35 14.97 24.25 -1.05
CA VAL A 35 15.07 22.80 -1.20
C VAL A 35 16.45 22.37 -0.70
N LEU A 36 16.48 21.57 0.37
CA LEU A 36 17.72 21.01 0.92
C LEU A 36 18.18 19.77 0.14
N GLY A 37 17.23 19.04 -0.43
CA GLY A 37 17.48 17.94 -1.34
C GLY A 37 16.26 17.03 -1.51
N THR A 38 16.49 15.87 -2.10
CA THR A 38 15.44 14.91 -2.44
C THR A 38 15.79 13.55 -1.88
N VAL A 39 14.82 12.88 -1.26
CA VAL A 39 14.94 11.53 -0.74
C VAL A 39 14.01 10.60 -1.53
N ASP A 40 14.44 9.37 -1.74
CA ASP A 40 13.58 8.29 -2.24
C ASP A 40 12.40 8.09 -1.27
N TYR A 41 11.16 8.09 -1.77
CA TYR A 41 9.98 7.85 -0.94
C TYR A 41 10.06 6.52 -0.18
N TRP A 42 10.76 5.53 -0.73
CA TRP A 42 10.95 4.22 -0.12
C TRP A 42 12.21 4.11 0.76
N ALA A 43 12.98 5.19 0.92
CA ALA A 43 14.19 5.16 1.74
C ALA A 43 13.86 4.78 3.18
N LYS A 44 14.67 3.87 3.73
CA LYS A 44 14.57 3.40 5.12
C LYS A 44 15.37 4.24 6.12
N ALA A 45 16.22 5.12 5.61
CA ALA A 45 17.00 6.06 6.39
C ALA A 45 17.28 7.30 5.55
N LEU A 46 17.61 8.40 6.22
CA LEU A 46 18.05 9.62 5.57
C LEU A 46 19.44 9.41 4.93
N PRO A 47 19.68 9.90 3.70
CA PRO A 47 21.02 9.90 3.11
C PRO A 47 22.00 10.71 3.95
N SER A 48 23.24 10.23 4.07
CA SER A 48 24.30 10.82 4.91
C SER A 48 24.59 12.27 4.55
N GLU A 49 24.48 12.60 3.26
CA GLU A 49 24.68 13.95 2.74
C GLU A 49 23.63 14.92 3.32
N LEU A 50 22.38 14.50 3.38
CA LEU A 50 21.30 15.29 3.96
C LEU A 50 21.38 15.33 5.48
N GLU A 51 21.85 14.24 6.10
CA GLU A 51 21.97 14.14 7.56
C GLU A 51 22.91 15.22 8.10
N SER A 52 23.97 15.52 7.36
CA SER A 52 24.94 16.56 7.70
C SER A 52 24.42 17.99 7.56
N ILE A 53 23.35 18.21 6.78
CA ILE A 53 22.82 19.55 6.46
C ILE A 53 21.60 19.89 7.33
N LEU A 54 20.86 18.88 7.79
CA LEU A 54 19.70 19.04 8.65
C LEU A 54 20.11 19.46 10.08
N THR A 55 19.24 20.22 10.73
CA THR A 55 19.29 20.47 12.17
C THR A 55 18.74 19.28 12.95
N ASP A 56 18.97 19.22 14.26
CA ASP A 56 18.39 18.16 15.10
C ASP A 56 16.86 18.13 15.00
N ALA A 57 16.22 19.30 15.02
CA ALA A 57 14.77 19.43 14.90
C ALA A 57 14.23 18.90 13.55
N GLU A 58 14.91 19.20 12.44
CA GLU A 58 14.47 18.69 11.12
C GLU A 58 14.75 17.19 10.95
N ARG A 59 15.78 16.65 11.62
CA ARG A 59 16.01 15.20 11.68
C ARG A 59 14.89 14.50 12.45
N GLU A 60 14.43 15.11 13.54
CA GLU A 60 13.29 14.62 14.33
C GLU A 60 12.01 14.65 13.48
N GLU A 61 11.69 15.77 12.82
CA GLU A 61 10.53 15.90 11.92
C GLU A 61 10.56 14.86 10.78
N PHE A 62 11.73 14.62 10.18
CA PHE A 62 11.88 13.57 9.17
C PHE A 62 11.63 12.16 9.74
N THR A 63 12.04 11.91 10.98
CA THR A 63 11.84 10.62 11.66
C THR A 63 10.36 10.39 11.96
N GLU A 64 9.64 11.42 12.41
CA GLU A 64 8.19 11.40 12.59
C GLU A 64 7.47 11.13 11.27
N TRP A 65 7.86 11.84 10.21
CA TRP A 65 7.32 11.63 8.87
C TRP A 65 7.54 10.20 8.36
N MET A 66 8.74 9.62 8.53
CA MET A 66 9.01 8.23 8.13
C MET A 66 8.16 7.24 8.92
N THR A 67 7.97 7.49 10.22
CA THR A 67 7.14 6.64 11.09
C THR A 67 5.69 6.64 10.60
N GLU A 68 5.14 7.80 10.30
CA GLU A 68 3.78 7.95 9.79
C GLU A 68 3.62 7.34 8.38
N ARG A 69 4.60 7.55 7.49
CA ARG A 69 4.62 6.91 6.17
C ARG A 69 4.60 5.38 6.30
N ASP A 70 5.47 4.82 7.15
CA ASP A 70 5.57 3.37 7.32
C ASP A 70 4.28 2.79 7.94
N ARG A 71 3.63 3.52 8.86
CA ARG A 71 2.30 3.19 9.38
C ARG A 71 1.26 3.14 8.26
N GLN A 72 1.14 4.19 7.45
CA GLN A 72 0.19 4.25 6.33
C GLN A 72 0.45 3.16 5.29
N LEU A 73 1.72 2.89 4.97
CA LEU A 73 2.09 1.79 4.07
C LEU A 73 1.72 0.43 4.64
N GLY A 74 1.85 0.25 5.96
CA GLY A 74 1.40 -0.96 6.65
C GLY A 74 -0.11 -1.17 6.51
N GLU A 75 -0.89 -0.14 6.81
CA GLU A 75 -2.35 -0.15 6.68
C GLU A 75 -2.79 -0.38 5.24
N TYR A 76 -2.15 0.28 4.29
CA TYR A 76 -2.39 0.07 2.86
C TYR A 76 -2.15 -1.39 2.48
N LYS A 77 -1.01 -1.98 2.84
CA LYS A 77 -0.72 -3.38 2.54
C LYS A 77 -1.78 -4.32 3.12
N GLN A 78 -2.21 -4.09 4.36
CA GLN A 78 -3.27 -4.88 4.98
C GLN A 78 -4.58 -4.79 4.20
N LYS A 79 -5.00 -3.58 3.80
CA LYS A 79 -6.19 -3.39 2.97
C LYS A 79 -6.07 -4.06 1.60
N ASN A 80 -4.94 -3.95 0.92
CA ASN A 80 -4.72 -4.63 -0.36
C ASN A 80 -4.79 -6.14 -0.23
N HIS A 81 -4.24 -6.72 0.85
CA HIS A 81 -4.32 -8.16 1.05
C HIS A 81 -5.77 -8.63 1.20
N LEU A 82 -6.63 -7.86 1.87
CA LEU A 82 -8.06 -8.16 1.94
C LEU A 82 -8.76 -7.98 0.59
N LEU A 83 -8.44 -6.90 -0.13
CA LEU A 83 -9.01 -6.59 -1.45
C LEU A 83 -8.77 -7.72 -2.46
N HIS A 84 -7.52 -8.18 -2.57
CA HIS A 84 -7.14 -9.18 -3.58
C HIS A 84 -7.29 -10.64 -3.11
N ALA A 85 -7.79 -10.87 -1.89
CA ALA A 85 -7.92 -12.23 -1.34
C ALA A 85 -8.82 -13.12 -2.21
N ALA A 86 -10.01 -12.63 -2.59
CA ALA A 86 -10.96 -13.36 -3.42
C ALA A 86 -10.41 -13.59 -4.83
N GLU A 87 -9.78 -12.58 -5.43
CA GLU A 87 -9.17 -12.64 -6.75
C GLU A 87 -8.09 -13.73 -6.82
N HIS A 88 -7.17 -13.75 -5.87
CA HIS A 88 -6.13 -14.77 -5.80
C HIS A 88 -6.70 -16.18 -5.61
N MET A 89 -7.78 -16.33 -4.83
CA MET A 89 -8.48 -17.62 -4.70
C MET A 89 -9.13 -18.05 -6.02
N GLY A 90 -9.72 -17.11 -6.76
CA GLY A 90 -10.26 -17.37 -8.10
C GLY A 90 -9.18 -17.84 -9.08
N TRP A 91 -8.03 -17.17 -9.11
CA TRP A 91 -6.88 -17.59 -9.94
C TRP A 91 -6.35 -18.97 -9.54
N ALA A 92 -6.25 -19.27 -8.24
CA ALA A 92 -5.85 -20.59 -7.76
C ALA A 92 -6.84 -21.67 -8.19
N ALA A 93 -8.15 -21.40 -8.12
CA ALA A 93 -9.17 -22.33 -8.59
C ALA A 93 -9.11 -22.57 -10.11
N LYS A 94 -8.81 -21.53 -10.91
CA LYS A 94 -8.57 -21.68 -12.36
C LYS A 94 -7.35 -22.57 -12.64
N ALA A 95 -6.25 -22.38 -11.90
CA ALA A 95 -5.05 -23.19 -12.06
C ALA A 95 -5.33 -24.69 -11.79
N LEU A 96 -6.08 -24.99 -10.72
CA LEU A 96 -6.52 -26.35 -10.40
C LEU A 96 -7.41 -26.94 -11.51
N ALA A 97 -8.35 -26.16 -12.04
CA ALA A 97 -9.21 -26.59 -13.15
C ALA A 97 -8.42 -26.85 -14.45
N ALA A 98 -7.29 -26.17 -14.63
CA ALA A 98 -6.35 -26.39 -15.73
C ALA A 98 -5.39 -27.59 -15.50
N GLY A 99 -5.51 -28.30 -14.37
CA GLY A 99 -4.68 -29.45 -14.04
C GLY A 99 -3.30 -29.11 -13.45
N VAL A 100 -3.11 -27.88 -12.96
CA VAL A 100 -1.87 -27.51 -12.26
C VAL A 100 -1.88 -28.12 -10.86
N GLU A 101 -0.92 -28.99 -10.58
CA GLU A 101 -0.79 -29.65 -9.27
C GLU A 101 -0.17 -28.70 -8.22
N PRO A 102 -0.82 -28.49 -7.07
CA PRO A 102 -0.26 -27.68 -6.00
C PRO A 102 0.87 -28.44 -5.29
N VAL A 103 1.96 -27.74 -4.97
CA VAL A 103 3.11 -28.31 -4.23
C VAL A 103 2.72 -28.79 -2.82
N ARG A 104 1.78 -28.08 -2.17
CA ARG A 104 1.30 -28.34 -0.80
C ARG A 104 -0.20 -28.03 -0.68
N PRO A 105 -1.09 -28.91 -1.15
CA PRO A 105 -2.54 -28.69 -1.10
C PRO A 105 -3.08 -28.48 0.32
N GLU A 106 -2.49 -29.14 1.33
CA GLU A 106 -2.86 -29.02 2.74
C GLU A 106 -2.72 -27.58 3.26
N ARG A 107 -1.68 -26.86 2.81
CA ARG A 107 -1.45 -25.46 3.21
C ARG A 107 -2.52 -24.51 2.66
N ILE A 108 -3.13 -24.86 1.52
CA ILE A 108 -4.22 -24.07 0.94
C ILE A 108 -5.48 -24.22 1.82
N TRP A 109 -5.79 -25.44 2.24
CA TRP A 109 -6.90 -25.69 3.17
C TRP A 109 -6.69 -25.03 4.54
N ASP A 110 -5.50 -25.17 5.12
CA ASP A 110 -5.16 -24.49 6.38
C ASP A 110 -5.35 -22.97 6.27
N ALA A 111 -4.93 -22.36 5.15
CA ALA A 111 -5.08 -20.93 4.93
C ALA A 111 -6.56 -20.50 4.82
N LEU A 112 -7.41 -21.31 4.16
CA LEU A 112 -8.85 -21.06 4.09
C LEU A 112 -9.50 -21.11 5.48
N ASP A 113 -9.10 -22.06 6.32
CA ASP A 113 -9.63 -22.19 7.68
C ASP A 113 -9.18 -21.04 8.59
N VAL A 114 -7.91 -20.62 8.49
CA VAL A 114 -7.38 -19.47 9.22
C VAL A 114 -8.12 -18.20 8.82
N LEU A 115 -8.32 -17.97 7.51
CA LEU A 115 -9.02 -16.79 7.02
C LEU A 115 -10.49 -16.79 7.47
N ALA A 116 -11.17 -17.93 7.37
CA ALA A 116 -12.57 -18.04 7.80
C ALA A 116 -12.75 -17.73 9.28
N LYS A 117 -11.89 -18.27 10.15
CA LYS A 117 -11.91 -17.96 11.59
C LYS A 117 -11.62 -16.49 11.87
N ALA A 118 -10.72 -15.87 11.10
CA ALA A 118 -10.42 -14.45 11.21
C ALA A 118 -11.61 -13.57 10.82
N LEU A 119 -12.31 -13.91 9.73
CA LEU A 119 -13.53 -13.22 9.29
C LEU A 119 -14.66 -13.34 10.31
N GLU A 120 -14.91 -14.53 10.84
CA GLU A 120 -15.89 -14.75 11.90
C GLU A 120 -15.58 -13.91 13.15
N LYS A 121 -14.32 -13.91 13.60
CA LYS A 121 -13.87 -13.10 14.74
C LYS A 121 -14.01 -11.60 14.49
N ALA A 122 -13.87 -11.16 13.24
CA ALA A 122 -14.05 -9.77 12.82
C ALA A 122 -15.52 -9.35 12.64
N GLY A 123 -16.49 -10.24 12.89
CA GLY A 123 -17.92 -9.95 12.75
C GLY A 123 -18.47 -10.18 11.34
N HIS A 124 -17.72 -10.87 10.47
CA HIS A 124 -18.13 -11.27 9.13
C HIS A 124 -18.32 -12.80 9.08
N PRO A 125 -19.37 -13.36 9.72
CA PRO A 125 -19.58 -14.80 9.75
C PRO A 125 -19.87 -15.34 8.34
N ARG A 126 -19.54 -16.61 8.12
CA ARG A 126 -19.86 -17.29 6.86
C ARG A 126 -21.37 -17.17 6.58
N PRO A 127 -21.77 -16.76 5.36
CA PRO A 127 -23.19 -16.71 4.99
C PRO A 127 -23.85 -18.08 5.19
N SER A 128 -24.97 -18.09 5.88
CA SER A 128 -25.81 -19.28 6.03
C SER A 128 -26.29 -19.73 4.65
N ARG A 129 -25.80 -20.87 4.17
CA ARG A 129 -26.35 -21.51 2.97
C ARG A 129 -27.74 -22.05 3.31
N ALA A 130 -28.74 -21.73 2.48
CA ALA A 130 -30.06 -22.33 2.60
C ALA A 130 -29.95 -23.86 2.56
N ARG A 131 -30.81 -24.54 3.32
CA ARG A 131 -30.86 -26.01 3.35
C ARG A 131 -31.29 -26.52 1.97
N GLY A 132 -30.38 -27.13 1.23
CA GLY A 132 -30.63 -27.67 -0.11
C GLY A 132 -29.34 -27.80 -0.92
N ARG A 133 -29.42 -28.44 -2.09
CA ARG A 133 -28.33 -28.40 -3.07
C ARG A 133 -28.27 -26.96 -3.61
N PRO A 134 -27.14 -26.24 -3.49
CA PRO A 134 -27.01 -24.92 -4.09
C PRO A 134 -27.32 -25.00 -5.58
N SER A 135 -28.13 -24.07 -6.08
CA SER A 135 -28.29 -23.93 -7.52
C SER A 135 -26.95 -23.51 -8.14
N LYS A 136 -26.68 -23.86 -9.40
CA LYS A 136 -25.46 -23.42 -10.09
C LYS A 136 -25.31 -21.89 -10.11
N SER A 137 -26.42 -21.15 -10.01
CA SER A 137 -26.46 -19.68 -9.91
C SER A 137 -26.10 -19.13 -8.52
N GLU A 138 -26.09 -19.96 -7.47
CA GLU A 138 -25.78 -19.52 -6.09
C GLU A 138 -24.31 -19.72 -5.70
N THR A 139 -23.54 -20.43 -6.52
CA THR A 139 -22.13 -20.72 -6.21
C THR A 139 -21.23 -19.85 -7.09
N PRO A 140 -20.41 -18.97 -6.50
CA PRO A 140 -19.44 -18.20 -7.26
C PRO A 140 -18.52 -19.13 -8.05
N THR A 141 -18.39 -18.90 -9.33
CA THR A 141 -17.43 -19.57 -10.21
C THR A 141 -16.04 -18.93 -10.05
N PRO A 142 -14.97 -19.61 -10.47
CA PRO A 142 -13.64 -18.98 -10.52
C PRO A 142 -13.61 -17.72 -11.39
N ASP A 143 -14.46 -17.61 -12.41
CA ASP A 143 -14.56 -16.41 -13.24
C ASP A 143 -15.22 -15.25 -12.48
N ASP A 144 -16.25 -15.52 -11.67
CA ASP A 144 -16.90 -14.51 -10.83
C ASP A 144 -15.94 -13.92 -9.79
N LEU A 145 -14.94 -14.70 -9.35
CA LEU A 145 -13.93 -14.28 -8.39
C LEU A 145 -12.72 -13.57 -9.04
N VAL A 146 -12.49 -13.80 -10.34
CA VAL A 146 -11.36 -13.22 -11.10
C VAL A 146 -11.75 -11.92 -11.80
N ALA A 147 -13.05 -11.57 -11.81
CA ALA A 147 -13.49 -10.24 -12.21
C ALA A 147 -12.64 -9.19 -11.49
N ASN A 148 -12.17 -8.19 -12.25
CA ASN A 148 -11.24 -7.19 -11.76
C ASN A 148 -11.84 -6.53 -10.51
N PRO A 149 -11.18 -6.53 -9.34
CA PRO A 149 -11.68 -5.87 -8.14
C PRO A 149 -11.91 -4.35 -8.36
N TYR A 150 -11.36 -3.78 -9.44
CA TYR A 150 -11.55 -2.40 -9.86
C TYR A 150 -12.75 -2.16 -10.81
N ASP A 151 -13.49 -3.20 -11.18
CA ASP A 151 -14.78 -3.06 -11.89
C ASP A 151 -15.95 -2.80 -10.92
N ASP A 152 -15.69 -2.84 -9.60
CA ASP A 152 -16.62 -2.42 -8.55
C ASP A 152 -16.44 -0.91 -8.23
N PRO A 153 -17.45 -0.06 -8.51
CA PRO A 153 -17.35 1.39 -8.31
C PRO A 153 -17.15 1.80 -6.84
N MET A 154 -17.49 0.95 -5.86
CA MET A 154 -17.24 1.25 -4.44
C MET A 154 -15.75 1.15 -4.09
N LEU A 155 -15.03 0.21 -4.70
CA LEU A 155 -13.60 -0.02 -4.46
C LEU A 155 -12.71 1.02 -5.16
N ALA A 156 -13.15 1.54 -6.31
CA ALA A 156 -12.47 2.66 -6.98
C ALA A 156 -12.47 3.93 -6.12
N GLY A 157 -13.61 4.25 -5.46
CA GLY A 157 -13.72 5.41 -4.57
C GLY A 157 -12.84 5.31 -3.31
N GLU A 158 -12.75 4.12 -2.70
CA GLU A 158 -11.86 3.90 -1.56
C GLU A 158 -10.37 4.07 -1.92
N GLN A 159 -9.98 3.65 -3.13
CA GLN A 159 -8.62 3.86 -3.63
C GLN A 159 -8.33 5.33 -3.93
N GLU A 160 -9.26 6.06 -4.54
CA GLU A 160 -9.09 7.48 -4.83
C GLU A 160 -8.93 8.28 -3.52
N GLU A 161 -9.81 8.05 -2.54
CA GLU A 161 -9.70 8.68 -1.21
C GLU A 161 -8.39 8.31 -0.50
N MET A 162 -7.92 7.08 -0.69
CA MET A 162 -6.66 6.61 -0.12
C MET A 162 -5.42 7.15 -0.84
N TYR A 163 -5.43 7.25 -2.16
CA TYR A 163 -4.39 7.91 -2.93
C TYR A 163 -4.34 9.40 -2.60
N GLU A 164 -5.50 10.03 -2.40
CA GLU A 164 -5.62 11.38 -1.89
C GLU A 164 -5.05 11.50 -0.48
N ARG A 165 -5.35 10.58 0.45
CA ARG A 165 -4.74 10.56 1.80
C ARG A 165 -3.23 10.34 1.78
N MET A 166 -2.72 9.43 0.94
CA MET A 166 -1.28 9.22 0.75
C MET A 166 -0.60 10.41 0.02
N ALA A 167 -1.35 11.17 -0.77
CA ALA A 167 -0.90 12.42 -1.38
C ALA A 167 -1.02 13.61 -0.41
N ALA A 168 -1.89 13.51 0.59
CA ALA A 168 -2.15 14.47 1.64
C ALA A 168 -1.37 14.18 2.94
N LEU A 169 -0.33 13.35 2.88
CA LEU A 169 0.71 13.29 3.91
C LEU A 169 1.10 14.73 4.31
N PRO A 170 1.39 14.99 5.60
CA PRO A 170 1.73 16.32 6.07
C PRO A 170 2.75 16.94 5.13
N LYS A 171 2.35 18.00 4.44
CA LYS A 171 3.32 18.88 3.80
C LYS A 171 4.15 19.44 4.95
N PHE A 172 5.47 19.41 4.82
CA PHE A 172 6.39 20.13 5.70
C PHE A 172 5.94 21.61 5.72
N ASN A 173 5.05 21.92 6.63
CA ASN A 173 4.56 23.25 6.91
C ASN A 173 5.36 23.68 8.13
N GLY A 174 6.58 24.15 7.87
CA GLY A 174 7.22 25.07 8.79
C GLY A 174 6.44 26.38 8.90
#